data_AF-A0A1B7Y0T4-F1
#
_entry.id   AF-A0A1B7Y0T4-F1
#
_cell.length_a   1.000
_cell.length_b   1.000
_cell.length_c   1.000
_cell.angle_alpha   90.00
_cell.angle_beta   90.00
_cell.angle_gamma   90.00
#
_symmetry.space_group_name_H-M   'P 1'
#
loop_
_entity.id
_entity.type
_entity.pdbx_description
1 polymer ?
#
loop_
_entity_poly.entity_id
_entity_poly.type
_entity_poly.pdbx_seq_one_letter_code
_entity_poly.pdbx_strand_id
1 'polypeptide(L)'
;MAHRRGLALGLTIGGSSIGGVIWPIMLEQLLAVRGLGFGWTMRAVAFTMLPLLATTCLTVVDAPIVPDTAASPASDGIEKAAESSADDEVTREKRADFSILRNTTFVLLCGGLAIGYFGLFTPLFYVPAFGVARGLSSSTAFYLLSGLNAASFLGRVIPGFLADRYGHFNLCALAALSAGVLGFCWTAASSLAGLAVWSLAYGFCSGAVMSLQTACVGKIAHHDNQGLAVGFMMATIAVT
;
A
#
# COMPACT_ATOMS: atom_id res chain seq x y z
N MET A 1 -17.68 -10.04 9.57
CA MET A 1 -16.34 -10.61 9.28
C MET A 1 -15.24 -9.56 9.47
N ALA A 2 -14.85 -9.24 10.72
CA ALA A 2 -13.90 -8.14 11.01
C ALA A 2 -12.46 -8.60 11.31
N HIS A 3 -12.13 -9.89 11.16
CA HIS A 3 -11.07 -10.45 12.00
C HIS A 3 -9.62 -10.36 11.46
N ARG A 4 -9.36 -10.00 10.19
CA ARG A 4 -7.98 -9.95 9.64
C ARG A 4 -7.75 -8.85 8.60
N ARG A 5 -8.21 -7.62 8.89
CA ARG A 5 -8.10 -6.49 7.96
C ARG A 5 -6.65 -6.11 7.69
N GLY A 6 -5.81 -6.09 8.72
CA GLY A 6 -4.39 -5.76 8.57
C GLY A 6 -3.65 -6.77 7.68
N LEU A 7 -3.89 -8.07 7.88
CA LEU A 7 -3.31 -9.11 7.03
C LEU A 7 -3.78 -9.04 5.57
N ALA A 8 -5.09 -8.85 5.34
CA ALA A 8 -5.64 -8.76 3.99
C ALA A 8 -5.03 -7.58 3.23
N LEU A 9 -4.98 -6.40 3.85
CA LEU A 9 -4.34 -5.22 3.26
C LEU A 9 -2.84 -5.41 3.06
N GLY A 10 -2.15 -6.07 3.99
CA GLY A 10 -0.73 -6.41 3.88
C GLY A 10 -0.43 -7.30 2.68
N LEU A 11 -1.26 -8.30 2.42
CA LEU A 11 -1.13 -9.18 1.24
C LEU A 11 -1.45 -8.43 -0.06
N THR A 12 -2.55 -7.66 -0.10
CA THR A 12 -2.95 -6.91 -1.30
C THR A 12 -1.89 -5.86 -1.66
N ILE A 13 -1.41 -5.08 -0.70
CA ILE A 13 -0.39 -4.06 -0.93
C ILE A 13 0.97 -4.71 -1.18
N GLY A 14 1.26 -5.86 -0.56
CA GLY A 14 2.50 -6.62 -0.74
C GLY A 14 2.87 -6.93 -2.20
N GLY A 15 1.89 -7.01 -3.10
CA GLY A 15 2.13 -7.21 -4.54
C GLY A 15 3.11 -6.21 -5.15
N SER A 16 3.08 -4.92 -4.74
CA SER A 16 4.01 -3.93 -5.30
C SER A 16 5.46 -4.13 -4.81
N SER A 17 5.66 -4.69 -3.61
CA SER A 17 7.00 -5.08 -3.14
C SER A 17 7.55 -6.25 -3.96
N ILE A 18 6.72 -7.26 -4.27
CA ILE A 18 7.13 -8.40 -5.12
C ILE A 18 7.51 -7.90 -6.51
N GLY A 19 6.72 -6.99 -7.11
CA GLY A 19 7.09 -6.34 -8.37
C GLY A 19 8.42 -5.60 -8.29
N GLY A 20 8.68 -4.89 -7.19
CA GLY A 20 9.96 -4.24 -6.90
C GLY A 20 11.15 -5.19 -6.69
N VAL A 21 10.92 -6.49 -6.50
CA VAL A 21 11.97 -7.52 -6.55
C VAL A 21 12.16 -8.01 -7.98
N ILE A 22 11.07 -8.38 -8.65
CA ILE A 22 11.09 -9.06 -9.94
C ILE A 22 11.59 -8.12 -11.05
N TRP A 23 11.06 -6.90 -11.16
CA TRP A 23 11.35 -6.03 -12.30
C TRP A 23 12.80 -5.53 -12.34
N PRO A 24 13.42 -5.06 -11.24
CA PRO A 24 14.82 -4.65 -11.30
C PRO A 24 15.76 -5.81 -11.70
N ILE A 25 15.53 -7.02 -11.18
CA ILE A 25 16.32 -8.20 -11.55
C ILE A 25 16.12 -8.55 -13.03
N MET A 26 14.88 -8.51 -13.50
CA MET A 26 14.58 -8.83 -14.89
C MET A 26 15.18 -7.80 -15.85
N LEU A 27 15.13 -6.51 -15.52
CA LEU A 27 15.77 -5.45 -16.31
C LEU A 27 17.29 -5.65 -16.36
N GLU A 28 17.94 -5.92 -15.22
CA GLU A 28 19.39 -6.18 -15.16
C GLU A 28 19.77 -7.41 -16.02
N GLN A 29 19.03 -8.51 -15.88
CA GLN A 29 19.31 -9.74 -16.63
C GLN A 29 19.10 -9.58 -18.14
N LEU A 30 18.07 -8.84 -18.56
CA LEU A 30 17.77 -8.66 -19.98
C LEU A 30 18.67 -7.62 -20.64
N LEU A 31 18.95 -6.49 -19.97
CA LEU A 31 19.74 -5.39 -20.51
C LEU A 31 21.24 -5.64 -20.38
N ALA A 32 21.71 -5.99 -19.18
CA ALA A 32 23.14 -6.07 -18.88
C ALA A 32 23.74 -7.44 -19.24
N VAL A 33 23.04 -8.53 -18.92
CA VAL A 33 23.59 -9.89 -19.11
C VAL A 33 23.32 -10.42 -20.53
N ARG A 34 22.07 -10.34 -21.00
CA ARG A 34 21.67 -10.92 -22.29
C ARG A 34 21.72 -9.96 -23.48
N GLY A 35 21.83 -8.65 -23.24
CA GLY A 35 21.89 -7.63 -24.30
C GLY A 35 20.62 -7.55 -25.18
N LEU A 36 19.46 -7.98 -24.67
CA LEU A 36 18.18 -7.77 -25.36
C LEU A 36 17.86 -6.28 -25.27
N GLY A 37 18.15 -5.52 -26.32
CA GLY A 37 17.99 -4.07 -26.35
C GLY A 37 16.66 -3.56 -25.75
N PHE A 38 16.67 -2.28 -25.33
CA PHE A 38 15.63 -1.68 -24.48
C PHE A 38 14.18 -2.01 -24.88
N GLY A 39 13.85 -1.94 -26.18
CA GLY A 39 12.49 -2.20 -26.66
C GLY A 39 11.97 -3.61 -26.36
N TRP A 40 12.79 -4.65 -26.54
CA TRP A 40 12.38 -6.03 -26.24
C TRP A 40 12.31 -6.30 -24.74
N THR A 41 13.20 -5.67 -23.97
CA THR A 41 13.16 -5.73 -22.51
C THR A 41 11.83 -5.18 -21.96
N MET A 42 11.39 -4.00 -22.43
CA MET A 42 10.11 -3.43 -21.99
C MET A 42 8.90 -4.27 -22.39
N ARG A 43 8.93 -4.93 -23.56
CA ARG A 43 7.89 -5.88 -23.97
C ARG A 43 7.86 -7.12 -23.09
N ALA A 44 9.02 -7.66 -22.72
CA ALA A 44 9.10 -8.78 -21.78
C ALA A 44 8.46 -8.41 -20.44
N VAL A 45 8.75 -7.21 -19.91
CA VAL A 45 8.07 -6.67 -18.72
C VAL A 45 6.55 -6.64 -18.91
N ALA A 46 6.07 -6.07 -20.01
CA ALA A 46 4.63 -6.00 -20.28
C ALA A 46 3.97 -7.39 -20.35
N PHE A 47 4.62 -8.37 -20.99
CA PHE A 47 4.12 -9.74 -21.07
C PHE A 47 4.00 -10.42 -19.69
N THR A 48 4.86 -10.07 -18.72
CA THR A 48 4.70 -10.58 -17.35
C THR A 48 3.52 -9.94 -16.60
N MET A 49 3.13 -8.71 -16.93
CA MET A 49 2.02 -8.02 -16.26
C MET A 49 0.65 -8.42 -16.79
N LEU A 50 0.53 -8.75 -18.08
CA LEU A 50 -0.74 -9.13 -18.71
C LEU A 50 -1.51 -10.26 -18.00
N PRO A 51 -0.90 -11.42 -17.68
CA PRO A 51 -1.63 -12.49 -17.00
C PRO A 51 -2.04 -12.09 -15.57
N LEU A 52 -1.21 -11.31 -14.86
CA LEU A 52 -1.53 -10.82 -13.51
C LEU A 52 -2.70 -9.83 -13.52
N LEU A 53 -2.77 -8.98 -14.54
CA LEU A 53 -3.88 -8.06 -14.72
C LEU A 53 -5.16 -8.82 -15.10
N ALA A 54 -5.07 -9.76 -16.05
CA ALA A 54 -6.20 -10.56 -16.48
C ALA A 54 -6.81 -11.36 -15.32
N THR A 55 -5.99 -12.00 -14.49
CA THR A 55 -6.49 -12.71 -13.30
C THR A 55 -7.18 -11.78 -12.33
N THR A 56 -6.65 -10.58 -12.08
CA THR A 56 -7.28 -9.58 -11.21
C THR A 56 -8.64 -9.14 -11.76
N CYS A 57 -8.71 -8.79 -13.04
CA CYS A 57 -9.96 -8.39 -13.69
C CYS A 57 -11.02 -9.49 -13.68
N LEU A 58 -10.62 -10.76 -13.74
CA LEU A 58 -11.54 -11.90 -13.74
C LEU A 58 -11.96 -12.38 -12.35
N THR A 59 -11.22 -12.02 -11.29
CA THR A 59 -11.43 -12.56 -9.92
C THR A 59 -11.91 -11.54 -8.90
N VAL A 60 -11.78 -10.23 -9.18
CA VAL A 60 -12.33 -9.18 -8.32
C VAL A 60 -13.85 -9.15 -8.47
N VAL A 61 -14.54 -9.42 -7.38
CA VAL A 61 -16.01 -9.42 -7.28
C VAL A 61 -16.41 -8.46 -6.16
N ASP A 62 -17.56 -7.81 -6.31
CA ASP A 62 -18.12 -6.93 -5.29
C ASP A 62 -18.36 -7.67 -3.98
N ALA A 63 -18.16 -6.96 -2.86
CA ALA A 63 -18.47 -7.51 -1.55
C ALA A 63 -19.97 -7.83 -1.46
N PRO A 64 -20.37 -9.01 -0.97
CA PRO A 64 -21.78 -9.34 -0.80
C PRO A 64 -22.49 -8.30 0.07
N ILE A 65 -23.56 -7.71 -0.44
CA ILE A 65 -24.44 -6.84 0.34
C ILE A 65 -25.08 -7.72 1.41
N VAL A 66 -24.73 -7.50 2.67
CA VAL A 66 -25.45 -8.10 3.79
C VAL A 66 -26.66 -7.20 4.06
N PRO A 67 -27.90 -7.65 3.82
CA PRO A 67 -29.08 -6.86 4.15
C PRO A 67 -29.13 -6.66 5.67
N ASP A 68 -29.42 -5.44 6.11
CA ASP A 68 -29.65 -5.11 7.52
C ASP A 68 -30.97 -5.76 8.02
N THR A 69 -31.02 -7.09 8.16
CA THR A 69 -32.20 -7.81 8.69
C THR A 69 -32.16 -8.00 10.22
N ALA A 70 -31.36 -7.21 10.94
CA ALA A 70 -31.25 -7.30 12.40
C ALA A 70 -31.83 -6.08 13.15
N ALA A 71 -32.89 -5.45 12.64
CA ALA A 71 -33.69 -4.46 13.38
C ALA A 71 -35.20 -4.79 13.28
N SER A 72 -35.71 -5.37 14.38
CA SER A 72 -37.08 -5.54 14.93
C SER A 72 -38.34 -5.22 14.07
N PRO A 73 -39.44 -6.00 14.23
CA PRO A 73 -40.69 -5.83 13.47
C PRO A 73 -41.64 -4.80 14.10
N ALA A 74 -42.28 -3.98 13.27
CA ALA A 74 -43.56 -3.25 13.45
C ALA A 74 -43.63 -2.20 12.32
N SER A 75 -44.72 -1.88 11.63
CA SER A 75 -46.12 -2.33 11.58
C SER A 75 -46.73 -1.58 10.39
N ASP A 76 -47.57 -2.26 9.62
CA ASP A 76 -48.73 -1.76 8.85
C ASP A 76 -48.64 -0.46 8.05
N GLY A 77 -48.75 -0.59 6.72
CA GLY A 77 -49.02 0.53 5.82
C GLY A 77 -48.81 0.25 4.34
N ILE A 78 -49.22 -0.92 3.84
CA ILE A 78 -49.34 -1.17 2.40
C ILE A 78 -50.69 -0.58 1.96
N GLU A 79 -50.66 0.59 1.33
CA GLU A 79 -51.56 1.03 0.24
C GLU A 79 -51.48 2.57 0.10
N LYS A 80 -51.27 3.04 -1.14
CA LYS A 80 -51.19 4.45 -1.59
C LYS A 80 -49.81 5.13 -1.57
N ALA A 81 -48.93 4.66 -2.45
CA ALA A 81 -48.02 5.56 -3.21
C ALA A 81 -47.53 4.91 -4.52
N ALA A 82 -48.30 3.98 -5.10
CA ALA A 82 -47.94 3.19 -6.28
C ALA A 82 -48.05 3.94 -7.62
N GLU A 83 -48.11 5.29 -7.62
CA GLU A 83 -48.32 6.09 -8.83
C GLU A 83 -47.31 7.24 -9.02
N SER A 84 -46.24 7.31 -8.23
CA SER A 84 -45.11 8.23 -8.48
C SER A 84 -43.78 7.50 -8.74
N SER A 85 -43.83 6.18 -8.85
CA SER A 85 -42.70 5.27 -8.68
C SER A 85 -42.14 4.71 -10.00
N ALA A 86 -41.98 5.56 -11.01
CA ALA A 86 -41.35 5.17 -12.28
C ALA A 86 -40.20 6.08 -12.76
N ASP A 87 -40.05 7.30 -12.20
CA ASP A 87 -39.01 8.25 -12.64
C ASP A 87 -37.85 8.46 -11.64
N ASP A 88 -37.93 7.94 -10.41
CA ASP A 88 -36.92 8.17 -9.35
C ASP A 88 -35.89 7.03 -9.19
N GLU A 89 -35.95 5.97 -10.00
CA GLU A 89 -35.08 4.79 -9.87
C GLU A 89 -33.75 4.90 -10.64
N VAL A 90 -33.54 5.94 -11.45
CA VAL A 90 -32.39 6.02 -12.39
C VAL A 90 -31.15 6.74 -11.83
N THR A 91 -31.23 7.56 -10.78
CA THR A 91 -30.02 8.28 -10.33
C THR A 91 -29.99 8.58 -8.83
N ARG A 92 -29.95 7.54 -7.98
CA ARG A 92 -29.41 7.73 -6.63
C ARG A 92 -27.89 7.61 -6.69
N GLU A 93 -27.23 8.55 -7.38
CA GLU A 93 -25.79 8.76 -7.20
C GLU A 93 -25.57 8.93 -5.69
N LYS A 94 -24.91 7.95 -5.07
CA LYS A 94 -24.49 8.03 -3.66
C LYS A 94 -23.52 9.21 -3.59
N ARG A 95 -24.05 10.40 -3.32
CA ARG A 95 -23.27 11.64 -3.26
C ARG A 95 -22.10 11.40 -2.31
N ALA A 96 -20.88 11.58 -2.80
CA ALA A 96 -19.69 11.33 -2.00
C ALA A 96 -19.76 12.14 -0.70
N ASP A 97 -19.77 11.45 0.44
CA ASP A 97 -19.85 12.09 1.75
C ASP A 97 -18.45 12.52 2.22
N PHE A 98 -18.15 13.80 2.01
CA PHE A 98 -16.89 14.44 2.40
C PHE A 98 -16.83 14.79 3.91
N SER A 99 -17.80 14.37 4.72
CA SER A 99 -17.83 14.60 6.17
C SER A 99 -16.53 14.15 6.86
N ILE A 100 -15.90 13.08 6.36
CA ILE A 100 -14.64 12.53 6.90
C ILE A 100 -13.47 13.52 6.83
N LEU A 101 -13.46 14.44 5.86
CA LEU A 101 -12.39 15.43 5.73
C LEU A 101 -12.40 16.47 6.87
N ARG A 102 -13.51 16.58 7.61
CA ARG A 102 -13.61 17.44 8.79
C ARG A 102 -13.19 16.73 10.08
N ASN A 103 -12.96 15.42 10.02
CA ASN A 103 -12.54 14.65 11.18
C ASN A 103 -11.07 14.97 11.53
N THR A 104 -10.84 15.56 12.70
CA THR A 104 -9.50 15.96 13.15
C THR A 104 -8.52 14.79 13.20
N THR A 105 -8.95 13.61 13.65
CA THR A 105 -8.11 12.39 13.69
C THR A 105 -7.67 11.98 12.28
N PHE A 106 -8.58 12.06 11.31
CA PHE A 106 -8.28 11.76 9.91
C PHE A 106 -7.28 12.76 9.32
N VAL A 107 -7.52 14.06 9.52
CA VAL A 107 -6.63 15.14 9.03
C VAL A 107 -5.24 15.04 9.65
N LEU A 108 -5.14 14.79 10.96
CA LEU A 108 -3.85 14.60 11.64
C LEU A 108 -3.11 13.36 11.14
N LEU A 109 -3.83 12.25 10.90
CA LEU A 109 -3.24 11.04 10.33
C LEU A 109 -2.69 11.30 8.93
N CYS A 110 -3.49 11.94 8.05
CA CYS A 110 -3.05 12.31 6.69
C CYS A 110 -1.84 13.24 6.73
N GLY A 111 -1.86 14.30 7.56
CA GLY A 111 -0.75 15.23 7.68
C GLY A 111 0.52 14.58 8.21
N GLY A 112 0.41 13.73 9.24
CA GLY A 112 1.55 12.98 9.77
C GLY A 112 2.15 11.99 8.78
N LEU A 113 1.32 11.27 8.04
CA LEU A 113 1.76 10.37 6.97
C LEU A 113 2.42 11.16 5.83
N ALA A 114 1.82 12.26 5.36
CA ALA A 114 2.40 13.09 4.32
C ALA A 114 3.82 13.57 4.69
N ILE A 115 4.01 14.09 5.91
CA ILE A 115 5.35 14.48 6.40
C ILE A 115 6.31 13.28 6.43
N GLY A 116 5.84 12.11 6.90
CA GLY A 116 6.66 10.90 6.93
C GLY A 116 7.08 10.42 5.54
N TYR A 117 6.19 10.53 4.55
CA TYR A 117 6.41 10.07 3.19
C TYR A 117 7.40 10.92 2.39
N PHE A 118 7.53 12.20 2.75
CA PHE A 118 8.56 13.09 2.21
C PHE A 118 9.97 12.51 2.32
N GLY A 119 10.26 11.78 3.41
CA GLY A 119 11.54 11.09 3.62
C GLY A 119 11.51 9.59 3.33
N LEU A 120 10.33 8.95 3.33
CA LEU A 120 10.21 7.49 3.28
C LEU A 120 10.78 6.90 1.98
N PHE A 121 10.60 7.59 0.85
CA PHE A 121 11.02 7.10 -0.46
C PHE A 121 12.48 7.41 -0.81
N THR A 122 13.11 8.40 -0.18
CA THR A 122 14.51 8.75 -0.47
C THR A 122 15.42 7.52 -0.34
N PRO A 123 15.34 6.73 0.74
CA PRO A 123 16.12 5.52 0.84
C PRO A 123 15.80 4.49 -0.26
N LEU A 124 14.54 4.30 -0.64
CA LEU A 124 14.16 3.34 -1.69
C LEU A 124 14.78 3.68 -3.05
N PHE A 125 14.84 4.96 -3.41
CA PHE A 125 15.35 5.38 -4.72
C PHE A 125 16.87 5.51 -4.76
N TYR A 126 17.50 5.89 -3.65
CA TYR A 126 18.92 6.23 -3.64
C TYR A 126 19.84 5.07 -3.20
N VAL A 127 19.32 3.88 -2.83
CA VAL A 127 20.16 2.73 -2.40
C VAL A 127 21.14 2.36 -3.51
N PRO A 128 20.68 2.17 -4.75
CA PRO A 128 21.58 1.78 -5.82
C PRO A 128 22.65 2.85 -6.08
N ALA A 129 22.24 4.12 -6.16
CA ALA A 129 23.13 5.24 -6.43
C ALA A 129 24.20 5.39 -5.34
N PHE A 130 23.82 5.26 -4.06
CA PHE A 130 24.74 5.31 -2.94
C PHE A 130 25.70 4.13 -2.91
N GLY A 131 25.21 2.92 -3.19
CA GLY A 131 26.04 1.72 -3.29
C GLY A 131 27.12 1.88 -4.35
N VAL A 132 26.76 2.36 -5.54
CA VAL A 132 27.70 2.63 -6.64
C VAL A 132 28.70 3.71 -6.25
N ALA A 133 28.26 4.80 -5.61
CA ALA A 133 29.15 5.86 -5.11
C ALA A 133 30.18 5.37 -4.07
N ARG A 134 29.90 4.23 -3.41
CA ARG A 134 30.81 3.56 -2.47
C ARG A 134 31.63 2.43 -3.10
N GLY A 135 31.62 2.34 -4.43
CA GLY A 135 32.42 1.38 -5.19
C GLY A 135 31.79 0.00 -5.39
N LEU A 136 30.49 -0.18 -5.07
CA LEU A 136 29.77 -1.40 -5.44
C LEU A 136 29.51 -1.43 -6.94
N SER A 137 29.45 -2.63 -7.51
CA SER A 137 28.99 -2.79 -8.89
C SER A 137 27.50 -2.41 -8.99
N SER A 138 27.08 -1.96 -10.18
CA SER A 138 25.67 -1.67 -10.45
C SER A 138 24.76 -2.87 -10.13
N SER A 139 25.18 -4.08 -10.51
CA SER A 139 24.44 -5.30 -10.24
C SER A 139 24.25 -5.56 -8.75
N THR A 140 25.31 -5.41 -7.94
CA THR A 140 25.20 -5.56 -6.48
C THR A 140 24.28 -4.50 -5.87
N ALA A 141 24.36 -3.26 -6.36
CA ALA A 141 23.53 -2.17 -5.89
C ALA A 141 22.03 -2.39 -6.21
N PHE A 142 21.72 -2.96 -7.38
CA PHE A 142 20.37 -3.39 -7.72
C PHE A 142 19.89 -4.55 -6.85
N TYR A 143 20.73 -5.54 -6.53
CA TYR A 143 20.37 -6.61 -5.61
C TYR A 143 20.09 -6.12 -4.18
N LEU A 144 20.76 -5.07 -3.72
CA LEU A 144 20.43 -4.42 -2.44
C LEU A 144 19.01 -3.84 -2.46
N LEU A 145 18.62 -3.17 -3.54
CA LEU A 145 17.25 -2.67 -3.72
C LEU A 145 16.23 -3.82 -3.79
N SER A 146 16.55 -4.91 -4.50
CA SER A 146 15.71 -6.11 -4.50
C SER A 146 15.56 -6.70 -3.09
N GLY A 147 16.63 -6.79 -2.31
CA GLY A 147 16.59 -7.23 -0.91
C GLY A 147 15.73 -6.31 -0.04
N LEU A 148 15.85 -4.99 -0.21
CA LEU A 148 15.00 -4.00 0.46
C LEU A 148 13.52 -4.23 0.16
N ASN A 149 13.16 -4.41 -1.12
CA ASN A 149 11.78 -4.68 -1.51
C ASN A 149 11.26 -6.02 -0.98
N ALA A 150 12.10 -7.06 -0.93
CA ALA A 150 11.75 -8.34 -0.33
C ALA A 150 11.47 -8.20 1.18
N ALA A 151 12.30 -7.46 1.91
CA ALA A 151 12.04 -7.16 3.31
C ALA A 151 10.78 -6.30 3.50
N SER A 152 10.50 -5.39 2.57
CA SER A 152 9.29 -4.58 2.55
C SER A 152 8.02 -5.41 2.42
N PHE A 153 8.04 -6.47 1.60
CA PHE A 153 6.94 -7.43 1.54
C PHE A 153 6.66 -8.05 2.92
N LEU A 154 7.71 -8.53 3.61
CA LEU A 154 7.57 -9.08 4.96
C LEU A 154 7.09 -8.03 5.97
N GLY A 155 7.58 -6.80 5.84
CA GLY A 155 7.14 -5.64 6.63
C GLY A 155 5.67 -5.30 6.44
N ARG A 156 5.08 -5.56 5.27
CA ARG A 156 3.64 -5.36 5.03
C ARG A 156 2.79 -6.46 5.65
N VAL A 157 3.22 -7.71 5.53
CA VAL A 157 2.45 -8.88 5.97
C VAL A 157 2.53 -9.09 7.48
N ILE A 158 3.75 -9.11 8.06
CA ILE A 158 3.96 -9.49 9.46
C ILE A 158 3.38 -8.41 10.40
N PRO A 159 3.79 -7.13 10.33
CA PRO A 159 3.14 -6.03 11.04
C PRO A 159 1.64 -5.90 10.77
N GLY A 160 1.18 -6.15 9.53
CA GLY A 160 -0.25 -6.17 9.21
C GLY A 160 -1.02 -7.22 10.03
N PHE A 161 -0.48 -8.43 10.14
CA PHE A 161 -1.02 -9.48 11.00
C PHE A 161 -0.94 -9.14 12.50
N LEU A 162 0.20 -8.60 12.95
CA LEU A 162 0.41 -8.23 14.35
C LEU A 162 -0.48 -7.04 14.78
N ALA A 163 -0.83 -6.15 13.86
CA ALA A 163 -1.67 -4.98 14.11
C ALA A 163 -3.10 -5.35 14.52
N ASP A 164 -3.58 -6.53 14.09
CA ASP A 164 -4.86 -7.07 14.53
C ASP A 164 -4.87 -7.37 16.04
N ARG A 165 -3.69 -7.59 16.67
CA ARG A 165 -3.54 -7.84 18.12
C ARG A 165 -3.03 -6.63 18.90
N TYR A 166 -2.00 -5.94 18.40
CA TYR A 166 -1.29 -4.88 19.14
C TYR A 166 -1.76 -3.46 18.82
N GLY A 167 -2.72 -3.32 17.89
CA GLY A 167 -3.26 -2.04 17.46
C GLY A 167 -2.56 -1.50 16.22
N HIS A 168 -3.36 -1.03 15.27
CA HIS A 168 -2.90 -0.58 13.95
C HIS A 168 -2.10 0.72 14.04
N PHE A 169 -2.61 1.70 14.79
CA PHE A 169 -1.94 2.99 15.00
C PHE A 169 -0.61 2.83 15.75
N ASN A 170 -0.57 1.98 16.78
CA ASN A 170 0.63 1.74 17.58
C ASN A 170 1.75 1.15 16.74
N LEU A 171 1.45 0.09 15.96
CA LEU A 171 2.46 -0.50 15.08
C LEU A 171 2.85 0.43 13.92
N CYS A 172 1.91 1.23 13.40
CA CYS A 172 2.22 2.22 12.37
C CYS A 172 3.20 3.27 12.90
N ALA A 173 2.95 3.80 14.10
CA ALA A 173 3.83 4.78 14.74
C ALA A 173 5.21 4.18 15.05
N LEU A 174 5.26 2.96 15.61
CA LEU A 174 6.53 2.26 15.88
C LEU A 174 7.33 2.02 14.60
N ALA A 175 6.68 1.57 13.52
CA ALA A 175 7.31 1.36 12.23
C ALA A 175 7.82 2.68 11.62
N ALA A 176 7.04 3.76 11.71
CA ALA A 176 7.43 5.08 11.21
C ALA A 176 8.64 5.64 11.97
N LEU A 177 8.65 5.53 13.31
CA LEU A 177 9.78 5.93 14.13
C LEU A 177 11.03 5.10 13.81
N SER A 178 10.87 3.79 13.67
CA SER A 178 11.97 2.88 13.32
C SER A 178 12.54 3.19 11.93
N ALA A 179 11.67 3.44 10.93
CA ALA A 179 12.07 3.86 9.60
C ALA A 179 12.82 5.21 9.62
N GLY A 180 12.36 6.17 10.41
CA GLY A 180 13.03 7.46 10.60
C GLY A 180 14.45 7.30 11.18
N VAL A 181 14.59 6.53 12.27
CA VAL A 181 15.90 6.23 12.88
C VAL A 181 16.83 5.56 11.89
N LEU A 182 16.35 4.53 11.18
CA LEU A 182 17.13 3.85 10.15
C LEU A 182 17.51 4.78 9.00
N GLY A 183 16.64 5.73 8.62
CA GLY A 183 16.95 6.77 7.65
C GLY A 183 18.17 7.60 8.04
N PHE A 184 18.30 7.99 9.32
CA PHE A 184 19.49 8.69 9.82
C PHE A 184 20.74 7.81 9.86
N CYS A 185 20.59 6.50 10.08
CA CYS A 185 21.71 5.56 10.17
C CYS A 185 22.28 5.14 8.81
N TRP A 186 21.62 5.46 7.70
CA TRP A 186 22.04 5.03 6.35
C TRP A 186 23.51 5.32 6.06
N THR A 187 23.93 6.56 6.29
CA THR A 187 25.23 7.06 5.81
C THR A 187 26.41 6.43 6.54
N ALA A 188 26.16 5.90 7.74
CA ALA A 188 27.12 5.13 8.53
C ALA A 188 27.40 3.74 7.95
N ALA A 189 26.51 3.19 7.10
CA ALA A 189 26.76 1.94 6.40
C ALA A 189 27.79 2.16 5.27
N SER A 190 29.04 1.74 5.51
CA SER A 190 30.16 1.88 4.57
C SER A 190 30.59 0.59 3.91
N SER A 191 30.08 -0.56 4.39
CA SER A 191 30.39 -1.88 3.84
C SER A 191 29.18 -2.49 3.15
N LEU A 192 29.42 -3.45 2.25
CA LEU A 192 28.35 -4.21 1.60
C LEU A 192 27.44 -4.91 2.63
N ALA A 193 28.03 -5.52 3.66
CA ALA A 193 27.29 -6.18 4.72
C ALA A 193 26.43 -5.16 5.51
N GLY A 194 26.99 -3.99 5.83
CA GLY A 194 26.26 -2.92 6.50
C GLY A 194 25.08 -2.42 5.66
N LEU A 195 25.30 -2.20 4.36
CA LEU A 195 24.25 -1.79 3.44
C LEU A 195 23.16 -2.84 3.28
N ALA A 196 23.52 -4.12 3.26
CA ALA A 196 22.56 -5.22 3.19
C ALA A 196 21.67 -5.27 4.44
N VAL A 197 22.27 -5.23 5.64
CA VAL A 197 21.52 -5.22 6.91
C VAL A 197 20.62 -4.00 7.00
N TRP A 198 21.16 -2.82 6.66
CA TRP A 198 20.41 -1.57 6.65
C TRP A 198 19.24 -1.64 5.66
N SER A 199 19.46 -2.16 4.46
CA SER A 199 18.42 -2.30 3.41
C SER A 199 17.29 -3.21 3.86
N LEU A 200 17.59 -4.33 4.51
CA LEU A 200 16.60 -5.25 5.04
C LEU A 200 15.80 -4.63 6.19
N ALA A 201 16.47 -3.99 7.14
CA ALA A 201 15.82 -3.35 8.28
C ALA A 201 14.90 -2.20 7.82
N TYR A 202 15.40 -1.34 6.93
CA TYR A 202 14.63 -0.22 6.40
C TYR A 202 13.48 -0.69 5.52
N GLY A 203 13.71 -1.69 4.65
CA GLY A 203 12.69 -2.33 3.85
C GLY A 203 11.53 -2.83 4.71
N PHE A 204 11.82 -3.57 5.78
CA PHE A 204 10.80 -4.06 6.71
C PHE A 204 10.01 -2.93 7.38
N CYS A 205 10.68 -1.92 7.93
CA CYS A 205 10.00 -0.82 8.64
C CYS A 205 9.17 0.04 7.68
N SER A 206 9.72 0.40 6.51
CA SER A 206 8.99 1.17 5.50
C SER A 206 7.82 0.40 4.91
N GLY A 207 7.96 -0.90 4.68
CA GLY A 207 6.86 -1.78 4.27
C GLY A 207 5.71 -1.78 5.27
N ALA A 208 6.02 -1.84 6.57
CA ALA A 208 5.03 -1.79 7.63
C ALA A 208 4.21 -0.50 7.60
N VAL A 209 4.86 0.66 7.43
CA VAL A 209 4.17 1.95 7.28
C VAL A 209 3.21 1.92 6.08
N MET A 210 3.69 1.45 4.92
CA MET A 210 2.90 1.43 3.67
C MET A 210 1.64 0.57 3.73
N SER A 211 1.65 -0.53 4.49
CA SER A 211 0.44 -1.35 4.67
C SER A 211 -0.45 -0.86 5.81
N LEU A 212 0.13 -0.38 6.91
CA LEU A 212 -0.66 -0.02 8.09
C LEU A 212 -1.42 1.29 7.93
N GLN A 213 -0.96 2.20 7.07
CA GLN A 213 -1.66 3.45 6.79
C GLN A 213 -3.10 3.25 6.29
N THR A 214 -3.31 2.32 5.35
CA THR A 214 -4.64 2.04 4.79
C THR A 214 -5.54 1.37 5.83
N ALA A 215 -4.95 0.54 6.69
CA ALA A 215 -5.65 -0.11 7.77
C ALA A 215 -6.04 0.88 8.89
N CYS A 216 -5.19 1.88 9.17
CA CYS A 216 -5.52 2.99 10.08
C CYS A 216 -6.65 3.87 9.52
N VAL A 217 -6.62 4.19 8.22
CA VAL A 217 -7.72 4.92 7.57
C VAL A 217 -9.02 4.12 7.62
N GLY A 218 -8.97 2.81 7.34
CA GLY A 218 -10.14 1.92 7.41
C GLY A 218 -10.73 1.77 8.82
N LYS A 219 -10.01 2.18 9.88
CA LYS A 219 -10.53 2.26 11.26
C LYS A 219 -11.24 3.58 11.56
N ILE A 220 -10.94 4.65 10.81
CA ILE A 220 -11.56 5.98 10.98
C ILE A 220 -12.76 6.11 10.04
N ALA A 221 -12.64 5.60 8.81
CA ALA A 221 -13.65 5.73 7.77
C ALA A 221 -14.82 4.76 7.95
N HIS A 222 -16.03 5.26 7.69
CA HIS A 222 -17.24 4.44 7.63
C HIS A 222 -17.20 3.55 6.39
N HIS A 223 -17.90 2.40 6.44
CA HIS A 223 -17.92 1.44 5.34
C HIS A 223 -18.32 2.06 3.99
N ASP A 224 -19.21 3.05 3.99
CA ASP A 224 -19.69 3.76 2.81
C ASP A 224 -18.69 4.74 2.19
N ASN A 225 -17.71 5.23 2.95
CA ASN A 225 -16.75 6.24 2.49
C ASN A 225 -15.28 5.80 2.60
N GLN A 226 -15.00 4.51 2.81
CA GLN A 226 -13.62 4.00 2.89
C GLN A 226 -12.82 4.27 1.63
N GLY A 227 -13.42 4.13 0.45
CA GLY A 227 -12.76 4.42 -0.83
C GLY A 227 -12.33 5.88 -0.93
N LEU A 228 -13.23 6.81 -0.57
CA LEU A 228 -12.92 8.24 -0.52
C LEU A 228 -11.80 8.55 0.48
N ALA A 229 -11.87 7.96 1.67
CA ALA A 229 -10.89 8.18 2.74
C ALA A 229 -9.49 7.70 2.33
N VAL A 230 -9.39 6.47 1.81
CA VAL A 230 -8.13 5.92 1.32
C VAL A 230 -7.61 6.72 0.13
N GLY A 231 -8.50 7.10 -0.81
CA GLY A 231 -8.15 7.92 -1.96
C GLY A 231 -7.60 9.29 -1.57
N PHE A 232 -8.26 9.98 -0.63
CA PHE A 232 -7.79 11.27 -0.14
C PHE A 232 -6.45 11.15 0.58
N MET A 233 -6.28 10.14 1.44
CA MET A 233 -4.99 9.89 2.09
C MET A 233 -3.88 9.64 1.06
N MET A 234 -4.13 8.80 0.06
CA MET A 234 -3.15 8.58 -1.02
C MET A 234 -2.85 9.86 -1.80
N ALA A 235 -3.85 10.70 -2.06
CA ALA A 235 -3.66 11.99 -2.70
C ALA A 235 -2.78 12.94 -1.85
N THR A 236 -2.99 12.99 -0.54
CA THR A 236 -2.14 13.81 0.35
C THR A 236 -0.69 13.34 0.38
N ILE A 237 -0.48 12.02 0.34
CA ILE A 237 0.86 11.42 0.30
C ILE A 237 1.53 11.65 -1.06
N ALA A 238 0.78 11.65 -2.15
CA ALA A 238 1.33 11.83 -3.49
C ALA A 238 1.89 13.25 -3.76
N VAL A 239 1.48 14.24 -2.95
CA VAL A 239 1.95 15.63 -3.07
C VAL A 239 3.30 15.86 -2.39
N THR A 240 3.71 14.95 -1.48
CA THR A 240 4.95 15.00 -0.71
C THR A 240 6.02 14.08 -1.29
#